data_AF-A0A538C6H9-F1
#
_entry.id   AF-A0A538C6H9-F1
#
_cell.length_a   1.000
_cell.length_b   1.000
_cell.length_c   1.000
_cell.angle_alpha   90.00
_cell.angle_beta   90.00
_cell.angle_gamma   90.00
#
_symmetry.space_group_name_H-M   'P 1'
#
loop_
_entity.id
_entity.type
_entity.pdbx_description
1 polymer ?
#
loop_
_entity_poly.entity_id
_entity_poly.type
_entity_poly.pdbx_seq_one_letter_code
_entity_poly.pdbx_strand_id
1 'polypeptide(L)'
;MPALSVGAAAPSTALDIEKGAGPRRLPSWWVLATLLVLAAALRLSTLDLQSFWYDEAYTPVHVLHSSLTATLRSVVHSENSPPLWYLLAWLDARVLGDGEIALRLPSALAGIATVAVAWGIGRELAGARAAAACAALVAVNPLFVWYSQEARVYALFVLLSALAMLCFLRAHAQPTRGRMAAFALCGSLALLTHYFSVFLLVPMVLVLVADPAVRRAALPAAGVMAAVGAGLLPLIIAQGGHHTQWIGRWALTSRLQAIPQYFLTGYSGAPLGHSVEALIAAPIIALLALGACCLAPVAAANVRSRSSPSPSRPAPSRDAGAGAGAGVAQAAQLALLLAGFGVLAPIVLAALGADYLAPRNLVAAMIPVSALIAVSFAASVSGSAPRTGRASASGDGGAAGVASPPRRPPPWAGQAALGLIALTLLAFVAVSVNVNLSPRLQRGNWRGLARVLREGSGGQRAITTVELGAAPLEYYLAPLRNAPRGATLTVAEIDETGYAPLRRSAGRAPAPGFSLTERRSIDGLILYRFHSVRPRTVSESRLRRHVITRARPEVLIAARAA
;
A
#
# COMPACT_ATOMS: atom_id res chain seq x y z
N MET A 1 27.73 9.63 88.97
CA MET A 1 28.74 10.26 88.10
C MET A 1 29.78 9.22 87.70
N PRO A 2 30.41 9.31 86.52
CA PRO A 2 29.96 8.86 85.21
C PRO A 2 30.60 7.52 84.77
N ALA A 3 29.97 6.85 83.80
CA ALA A 3 30.56 5.75 83.06
C ALA A 3 31.56 6.27 82.03
N LEU A 4 32.67 5.56 81.79
CA LEU A 4 33.37 5.51 80.51
C LEU A 4 34.22 4.22 80.46
N SER A 5 33.84 3.27 79.61
CA SER A 5 34.71 2.17 79.19
C SER A 5 34.92 2.24 77.68
N VAL A 6 36.19 2.35 77.31
CA VAL A 6 36.72 2.21 75.96
C VAL A 6 36.66 0.73 75.56
N GLY A 7 36.26 0.46 74.31
CA GLY A 7 36.36 -0.86 73.69
C GLY A 7 36.47 -0.72 72.18
N ALA A 8 37.68 -0.95 71.66
CA ALA A 8 38.02 -0.90 70.24
C ALA A 8 37.52 -2.15 69.48
N ALA A 9 37.14 -1.99 68.21
CA ALA A 9 37.14 -3.09 67.23
C ALA A 9 37.34 -2.57 65.78
N ALA A 10 38.27 -3.25 65.11
CA ALA A 10 38.86 -3.20 63.76
C ALA A 10 38.09 -2.60 62.54
N PRO A 11 38.82 -2.18 61.49
CA PRO A 11 38.25 -1.74 60.22
C PRO A 11 37.94 -2.93 59.29
N SER A 12 36.71 -3.01 58.77
CA SER A 12 36.38 -3.89 57.65
C SER A 12 36.19 -3.04 56.38
N THR A 13 37.12 -3.19 55.46
CA THR A 13 37.03 -2.71 54.08
C THR A 13 35.89 -3.44 53.35
N ALA A 14 34.76 -2.77 53.16
CA ALA A 14 33.75 -3.15 52.20
C ALA A 14 33.82 -2.18 51.01
N LEU A 15 34.33 -2.69 49.89
CA LEU A 15 34.22 -2.05 48.58
C LEU A 15 32.73 -1.88 48.24
N ASP A 16 32.26 -0.63 48.26
CA ASP A 16 31.00 -0.23 47.65
C ASP A 16 31.10 -0.43 46.14
N ILE A 17 30.73 -1.63 45.68
CA ILE A 17 30.46 -1.90 44.27
C ILE A 17 29.19 -1.11 43.91
N GLU A 18 29.39 0.01 43.22
CA GLU A 18 28.33 0.75 42.54
C GLU A 18 27.41 -0.20 41.79
N LYS A 19 26.15 -0.24 42.20
CA LYS A 19 25.08 -0.94 41.49
C LYS A 19 24.99 -0.38 40.07
N GLY A 20 25.42 -1.21 39.11
CA GLY A 20 25.43 -0.90 37.69
C GLY A 20 24.14 -0.26 37.19
N ALA A 21 24.32 0.83 36.44
CA ALA A 21 23.28 1.48 35.66
C ALA A 21 22.57 0.42 34.79
N GLY A 22 21.28 0.21 35.03
CA GLY A 22 20.46 -0.66 34.18
C GLY A 22 20.51 -0.20 32.71
N PRO A 23 20.29 -1.10 31.74
CA PRO A 23 20.42 -0.78 30.33
C PRO A 23 19.52 0.41 29.97
N ARG A 24 20.14 1.51 29.50
CA ARG A 24 19.43 2.72 29.04
C ARG A 24 18.50 2.31 27.89
N ARG A 25 17.19 2.31 28.14
CA ARG A 25 16.19 2.07 27.09
C ARG A 25 16.24 3.24 26.10
N LEU A 26 16.59 2.96 24.85
CA LEU A 26 16.57 3.99 23.79
C LEU A 26 15.17 4.62 23.69
N PRO A 27 15.07 5.94 23.56
CA PRO A 27 13.78 6.60 23.44
C PRO A 27 13.08 6.22 22.13
N SER A 28 11.74 6.10 22.15
CA SER A 28 10.97 5.50 21.06
C SER A 28 11.06 6.23 19.71
N TRP A 29 11.53 7.48 19.69
CA TRP A 29 11.74 8.22 18.45
C TRP A 29 12.91 7.65 17.63
N TRP A 30 13.90 6.99 18.25
CA TRP A 30 14.97 6.30 17.51
C TRP A 30 14.43 5.18 16.65
N VAL A 31 13.47 4.40 17.16
CA VAL A 31 12.84 3.32 16.39
C VAL A 31 12.13 3.90 15.16
N LEU A 32 11.37 4.98 15.34
CA LEU A 32 10.73 5.66 14.21
C LEU A 32 11.76 6.21 13.22
N ALA A 33 12.82 6.87 13.70
CA ALA A 33 13.88 7.39 12.86
C ALA A 33 14.55 6.29 12.03
N THR A 34 14.88 5.15 12.64
CA THR A 34 15.43 3.98 11.95
C THR A 34 14.47 3.46 10.88
N LEU A 35 13.17 3.36 11.20
CA LEU A 35 12.16 2.92 10.22
C LEU A 35 11.98 3.91 9.07
N LEU A 36 12.10 5.21 9.31
CA LEU A 36 12.06 6.23 8.27
C LEU A 36 13.29 6.18 7.37
N VAL A 37 14.48 5.99 7.95
CA VAL A 37 15.73 5.79 7.18
C VAL A 37 15.65 4.52 6.34
N LEU A 38 15.16 3.42 6.91
CA LEU A 38 14.94 2.18 6.16
C LEU A 38 13.91 2.37 5.04
N ALA A 39 12.80 3.04 5.32
CA ALA A 39 11.77 3.32 4.33
C ALA A 39 12.31 4.19 3.18
N ALA A 40 13.12 5.19 3.50
CA ALA A 40 13.80 6.04 2.52
C ALA A 40 14.81 5.24 1.70
N ALA A 41 15.63 4.39 2.32
CA ALA A 41 16.58 3.53 1.61
C ALA A 41 15.85 2.62 0.62
N LEU A 42 14.78 1.93 1.04
CA LEU A 42 14.01 1.02 0.18
C LEU A 42 13.29 1.74 -0.97
N ARG A 43 12.88 3.00 -0.78
CA ARG A 43 12.07 3.74 -1.76
C ARG A 43 12.88 4.64 -2.69
N LEU A 44 13.97 5.24 -2.21
CA LEU A 44 14.75 6.21 -2.96
C LEU A 44 15.91 5.58 -3.74
N SER A 45 16.56 4.54 -3.20
CA SER A 45 17.77 3.95 -3.81
C SER A 45 17.52 3.27 -5.16
N THR A 46 16.27 2.90 -5.46
CA THR A 46 15.91 2.19 -6.70
C THR A 46 14.88 2.94 -7.56
N LEU A 47 14.73 4.26 -7.37
CA LEU A 47 13.76 5.06 -8.16
C LEU A 47 14.01 5.07 -9.67
N ASP A 48 15.27 4.95 -10.09
CA ASP A 48 15.66 4.88 -11.51
C ASP A 48 16.00 3.46 -11.97
N LEU A 49 15.80 2.44 -11.12
CA LEU A 49 16.20 1.07 -11.44
C LEU A 49 15.35 0.46 -12.55
N GLN A 50 14.04 0.68 -12.51
CA GLN A 50 13.08 0.14 -13.46
C GLN A 50 12.55 1.24 -14.36
N SER A 51 12.49 1.01 -15.67
CA SER A 51 11.85 1.94 -16.60
C SER A 51 10.38 2.17 -16.26
N PHE A 52 9.81 3.29 -16.70
CA PHE A 52 8.37 3.47 -16.79
C PHE A 52 7.76 2.30 -17.54
N TRP A 53 6.85 1.62 -16.86
CA TRP A 53 5.97 0.65 -17.48
C TRP A 53 4.72 1.35 -18.02
N TYR A 54 3.83 0.58 -18.62
CA TYR A 54 2.70 1.12 -19.36
C TYR A 54 1.86 2.16 -18.59
N ASP A 55 1.42 1.84 -17.37
CA ASP A 55 0.55 2.74 -16.59
C ASP A 55 1.29 4.03 -16.17
N GLU A 56 2.58 3.94 -15.86
CA GLU A 56 3.41 5.11 -15.51
C GLU A 56 3.66 6.03 -16.69
N ALA A 57 4.06 5.48 -17.84
CA ALA A 57 4.42 6.26 -19.03
C ALA A 57 3.23 7.04 -19.59
N TYR A 58 2.01 6.59 -19.31
CA TYR A 58 0.79 7.30 -19.67
C TYR A 58 0.74 8.71 -19.07
N THR A 59 1.27 8.90 -17.85
CA THR A 59 1.32 10.19 -17.16
C THR A 59 2.11 11.25 -17.96
N PRO A 60 3.44 11.09 -18.21
CA PRO A 60 4.21 12.11 -18.93
C PRO A 60 3.82 12.24 -20.41
N VAL A 61 3.31 11.17 -21.04
CA VAL A 61 3.06 11.16 -22.49
C VAL A 61 1.67 11.70 -22.86
N HIS A 62 0.63 11.34 -22.10
CA HIS A 62 -0.76 11.61 -22.49
C HIS A 62 -1.53 12.49 -21.51
N VAL A 63 -1.04 12.70 -20.29
CA VAL A 63 -1.75 13.48 -19.26
C VAL A 63 -1.07 14.82 -19.00
N LEU A 64 0.25 14.82 -18.84
CA LEU A 64 1.01 16.04 -18.57
C LEU A 64 1.21 16.84 -19.86
N HIS A 65 0.59 18.02 -19.92
CA HIS A 65 0.65 18.95 -21.02
C HIS A 65 1.25 20.28 -20.57
N SER A 66 1.72 21.09 -21.51
CA SER A 66 2.34 22.40 -21.24
C SER A 66 1.45 23.33 -20.39
N SER A 67 0.13 23.34 -20.60
CA SER A 67 -0.80 24.10 -19.76
C SER A 67 -1.52 23.21 -18.74
N LEU A 68 -1.72 23.73 -17.53
CA LEU A 68 -2.48 23.04 -16.48
C LEU A 68 -3.91 22.73 -16.94
N THR A 69 -4.55 23.67 -17.64
CA THR A 69 -5.90 23.48 -18.16
C THR A 69 -5.98 22.31 -19.15
N ALA A 70 -4.98 22.14 -20.03
CA ALA A 70 -4.93 20.98 -20.93
C ALA A 70 -4.77 19.68 -20.14
N THR A 71 -3.90 19.65 -19.13
CA THR A 71 -3.76 18.47 -18.24
C THR A 71 -5.06 18.13 -17.53
N LEU A 72 -5.73 19.11 -16.92
CA LEU A 72 -7.00 18.86 -16.23
C LEU A 72 -8.09 18.37 -17.19
N ARG A 73 -8.16 18.88 -18.42
CA ARG A 73 -9.06 18.33 -19.45
C ARG A 73 -8.69 16.91 -19.86
N SER A 74 -7.40 16.60 -19.95
CA SER A 74 -6.93 15.24 -20.27
C SER A 74 -7.32 14.25 -19.17
N VAL A 75 -7.17 14.61 -17.90
CA VAL A 75 -7.56 13.76 -16.75
C VAL A 75 -9.02 13.32 -16.81
N VAL A 76 -9.94 14.18 -17.28
CA VAL A 76 -11.36 13.85 -17.43
C VAL A 76 -11.59 12.68 -18.40
N HIS A 77 -10.79 12.57 -19.46
CA HIS A 77 -11.03 11.65 -20.58
C HIS A 77 -10.03 10.49 -20.67
N SER A 78 -8.99 10.50 -19.84
CA SER A 78 -7.90 9.54 -19.94
C SER A 78 -7.63 8.78 -18.65
N GLU A 79 -8.09 9.30 -17.52
CA GLU A 79 -7.84 8.74 -16.20
C GLU A 79 -9.13 8.36 -15.49
N ASN A 80 -9.03 7.42 -14.55
CA ASN A 80 -10.14 6.95 -13.72
C ASN A 80 -9.99 7.40 -12.25
N SER A 81 -9.31 8.54 -12.07
CA SER A 81 -8.98 9.10 -10.77
C SER A 81 -9.21 10.61 -10.76
N PRO A 82 -9.60 11.20 -9.62
CA PRO A 82 -9.76 12.63 -9.48
C PRO A 82 -8.42 13.40 -9.53
N PRO A 83 -8.46 14.74 -9.71
CA PRO A 83 -7.35 15.47 -10.31
C PRO A 83 -6.19 15.82 -9.36
N LEU A 84 -6.30 15.61 -8.04
CA LEU A 84 -5.34 16.17 -7.08
C LEU A 84 -3.90 15.69 -7.35
N TRP A 85 -3.72 14.40 -7.64
CA TRP A 85 -2.39 13.88 -7.91
C TRP A 85 -1.79 14.45 -9.20
N TYR A 86 -2.56 14.56 -10.28
CA TYR A 86 -2.06 15.11 -11.55
C TYR A 86 -1.78 16.61 -11.48
N LEU A 87 -2.48 17.35 -10.62
CA LEU A 87 -2.13 18.73 -10.31
C LEU A 87 -0.74 18.82 -9.68
N LEU A 88 -0.43 17.93 -8.73
CA LEU A 88 0.88 17.86 -8.09
C LEU A 88 1.96 17.39 -9.07
N ALA A 89 1.68 16.35 -9.87
CA ALA A 89 2.60 15.85 -10.88
C ALA A 89 2.89 16.89 -11.96
N TRP A 90 1.91 17.71 -12.34
CA TRP A 90 2.10 18.82 -13.28
C TRP A 90 3.04 19.89 -12.73
N LEU A 91 2.89 20.25 -11.46
CA LEU A 91 3.77 21.22 -10.80
C LEU A 91 5.19 20.65 -10.68
N ASP A 92 5.30 19.41 -10.21
CA ASP A 92 6.56 18.68 -10.05
C ASP A 92 7.34 18.61 -11.36
N ALA A 93 6.67 18.26 -12.47
CA ALA A 93 7.27 18.20 -13.79
C ALA A 93 7.87 19.54 -14.27
N ARG A 94 7.40 20.68 -13.75
CA ARG A 94 7.95 22.01 -14.08
C ARG A 94 9.13 22.42 -13.24
N VAL A 95 9.21 21.88 -12.02
CA VAL A 95 10.27 22.24 -11.07
C VAL A 95 11.44 21.27 -11.19
N LEU A 96 11.16 19.98 -11.32
CA LEU A 96 12.15 18.90 -11.31
C LEU A 96 12.36 18.23 -12.69
N GLY A 97 11.46 18.46 -13.64
CA GLY A 97 11.47 17.84 -14.97
C GLY A 97 10.59 16.60 -15.08
N ASP A 98 10.53 15.99 -16.26
CA ASP A 98 9.66 14.85 -16.60
C ASP A 98 10.41 13.50 -16.61
N GLY A 99 11.57 13.45 -15.98
CA GLY A 99 12.37 12.24 -15.81
C GLY A 99 11.76 11.25 -14.80
N GLU A 100 12.22 10.00 -14.85
CA GLU A 100 11.74 8.92 -13.99
C GLU A 100 11.86 9.21 -12.49
N ILE A 101 13.02 9.74 -12.07
CA ILE A 101 13.25 10.09 -10.67
C ILE A 101 12.30 11.22 -10.23
N ALA A 102 12.19 12.28 -11.04
CA ALA A 102 11.38 13.45 -10.73
C ALA A 102 9.92 13.02 -10.50
N LEU A 103 9.29 12.39 -11.50
CA LEU A 103 7.88 12.03 -11.44
C LEU A 103 7.54 10.96 -10.38
N ARG A 104 8.51 10.15 -9.94
CA ARG A 104 8.32 9.18 -8.85
C ARG A 104 8.60 9.75 -7.47
N LEU A 105 9.34 10.86 -7.37
CA LEU A 105 9.76 11.42 -6.08
C LEU A 105 8.56 11.81 -5.20
N PRO A 106 7.47 12.46 -5.68
CA PRO A 106 6.30 12.74 -4.86
C PRO A 106 5.69 11.47 -4.24
N SER A 107 5.59 10.39 -5.02
CA SER A 107 5.10 9.10 -4.53
C SER A 107 6.03 8.47 -3.50
N ALA A 108 7.34 8.58 -3.70
CA ALA A 108 8.34 8.05 -2.77
C ALA A 108 8.27 8.75 -1.41
N LEU A 109 8.20 10.09 -1.44
CA LEU A 109 8.04 10.92 -0.25
C LEU A 109 6.71 10.65 0.46
N ALA A 110 5.61 10.49 -0.28
CA ALA A 110 4.32 10.13 0.30
C ALA A 110 4.37 8.74 0.99
N GLY A 111 5.04 7.77 0.36
CA GLY A 111 5.28 6.45 0.94
C GLY A 111 6.09 6.48 2.23
N ILE A 112 7.16 7.30 2.28
CA ILE A 112 7.97 7.50 3.50
C ILE A 112 7.15 8.18 4.59
N ALA A 113 6.40 9.24 4.26
CA ALA A 113 5.54 9.94 5.20
C ALA A 113 4.46 9.01 5.79
N THR A 114 3.93 8.08 4.98
CA THR A 114 2.94 7.09 5.42
C THR A 114 3.46 6.23 6.57
N VAL A 115 4.77 5.95 6.65
CA VAL A 115 5.38 5.20 7.77
C VAL A 115 5.23 5.96 9.09
N ALA A 116 5.44 7.28 9.10
CA ALA A 116 5.23 8.12 10.29
C ALA A 116 3.75 8.18 10.68
N VAL A 117 2.85 8.22 9.70
CA VAL A 117 1.41 8.19 9.94
C VAL A 117 0.97 6.84 10.51
N ALA A 118 1.50 5.73 9.98
CA ALA A 118 1.26 4.38 10.48
C ALA A 118 1.74 4.20 11.92
N TRP A 119 2.88 4.79 12.29
CA TRP A 119 3.32 4.89 13.69
C TRP A 119 2.27 5.61 14.55
N GLY A 120 1.77 6.75 14.07
CA GLY A 120 0.69 7.50 14.72
C GLY A 120 -0.56 6.64 14.92
N ILE A 121 -1.03 5.96 13.87
CA ILE A 121 -2.21 5.08 13.93
C ILE A 121 -2.01 3.98 14.97
N GLY A 122 -0.88 3.26 14.93
CA GLY A 122 -0.59 2.21 15.91
C GLY A 122 -0.49 2.74 17.33
N ARG A 123 0.04 3.96 17.51
CA ARG A 123 0.12 4.65 18.81
C ARG A 123 -1.27 4.94 19.39
N GLU A 124 -2.18 5.48 18.58
CA GLU A 124 -3.56 5.79 19.01
C GLU A 124 -4.37 4.51 19.30
N LEU A 125 -4.11 3.41 18.56
CA LEU A 125 -4.87 2.17 18.72
C LEU A 125 -4.43 1.32 19.92
N ALA A 126 -3.13 1.04 20.05
CA ALA A 126 -2.63 0.11 21.07
C ALA A 126 -1.22 0.45 21.60
N GLY A 127 -0.84 1.73 21.56
CA GLY A 127 0.36 2.25 22.20
C GLY A 127 1.67 1.98 21.45
N ALA A 128 2.80 2.03 22.17
CA ALA A 128 4.13 2.05 21.58
C ALA A 128 4.49 0.79 20.76
N ARG A 129 4.05 -0.39 21.21
CA ARG A 129 4.34 -1.65 20.51
C ARG A 129 3.59 -1.74 19.18
N ALA A 130 2.32 -1.36 19.17
CA ALA A 130 1.53 -1.29 17.95
C ALA A 130 2.03 -0.20 17.01
N ALA A 131 2.49 0.94 17.53
CA ALA A 131 3.13 2.00 16.74
C ALA A 131 4.35 1.46 15.96
N ALA A 132 5.28 0.80 16.66
CA ALA A 132 6.47 0.22 16.04
C ALA A 132 6.13 -0.88 15.04
N ALA A 133 5.22 -1.79 15.40
CA ALA A 133 4.78 -2.88 14.52
C ALA A 133 4.09 -2.37 13.25
N CYS A 134 3.15 -1.42 13.37
CA CYS A 134 2.42 -0.86 12.24
C CYS A 134 3.36 -0.11 11.28
N ALA A 135 4.23 0.74 11.83
CA ALA A 135 5.24 1.45 11.05
C ALA A 135 6.22 0.49 10.36
N ALA A 136 6.69 -0.55 11.06
CA ALA A 136 7.59 -1.54 10.49
C ALA A 136 6.93 -2.29 9.32
N LEU A 137 5.69 -2.77 9.50
CA LEU A 137 4.92 -3.43 8.45
C LEU A 137 4.79 -2.52 7.22
N VAL A 138 4.39 -1.27 7.40
CA VAL A 138 4.24 -0.31 6.28
C VAL A 138 5.58 0.06 5.63
N ALA A 139 6.65 0.16 6.42
CA ALA A 139 7.97 0.53 5.93
C ALA A 139 8.52 -0.50 4.94
N VAL A 140 8.34 -1.80 5.22
CA VAL A 140 8.96 -2.88 4.43
C VAL A 140 7.99 -3.67 3.55
N ASN A 141 6.67 -3.49 3.69
CA ASN A 141 5.70 -4.26 2.91
C ASN A 141 5.87 -4.01 1.39
N PRO A 142 5.97 -5.08 0.57
CA PRO A 142 6.24 -4.96 -0.86
C PRO A 142 5.20 -4.14 -1.63
N LEU A 143 3.93 -4.16 -1.22
CA LEU A 143 2.87 -3.37 -1.83
C LEU A 143 3.11 -1.87 -1.69
N PHE A 144 3.40 -1.43 -0.46
CA PHE A 144 3.63 -0.02 -0.19
C PHE A 144 4.93 0.45 -0.82
N VAL A 145 5.98 -0.38 -0.84
CA VAL A 145 7.23 -0.05 -1.54
C VAL A 145 6.98 0.10 -3.04
N TRP A 146 6.27 -0.84 -3.67
CA TRP A 146 5.95 -0.79 -5.10
C TRP A 146 5.27 0.51 -5.53
N TYR A 147 4.17 0.86 -4.86
CA TYR A 147 3.41 2.07 -5.21
C TYR A 147 4.10 3.36 -4.79
N SER A 148 5.08 3.30 -3.88
CA SER A 148 5.96 4.45 -3.61
C SER A 148 6.94 4.72 -4.75
N GLN A 149 7.18 3.75 -5.62
CA GLN A 149 8.10 3.84 -6.77
C GLN A 149 7.33 3.84 -8.08
N GLU A 150 6.16 4.45 -8.06
CA GLU A 150 5.30 4.59 -9.21
C GLU A 150 4.87 6.04 -9.38
N ALA A 151 5.05 6.59 -10.59
CA ALA A 151 4.54 7.90 -10.99
C ALA A 151 3.02 7.83 -11.23
N ARG A 152 2.28 7.46 -10.18
CA ARG A 152 0.82 7.26 -10.14
C ARG A 152 0.22 7.68 -8.79
N VAL A 153 -1.11 7.77 -8.76
CA VAL A 153 -1.91 8.31 -7.64
C VAL A 153 -1.82 7.54 -6.31
N TYR A 154 -1.34 6.29 -6.33
CA TYR A 154 -1.55 5.31 -5.26
C TYR A 154 -0.84 5.66 -3.95
N ALA A 155 0.42 6.11 -3.97
CA ALA A 155 1.13 6.45 -2.73
C ALA A 155 0.49 7.65 -2.00
N LEU A 156 0.06 8.67 -2.75
CA LEU A 156 -0.66 9.82 -2.18
C LEU A 156 -2.04 9.41 -1.64
N PHE A 157 -2.73 8.53 -2.36
CA PHE A 157 -4.01 7.96 -1.90
C PHE A 157 -3.84 7.22 -0.56
N VAL A 158 -2.80 6.39 -0.43
CA VAL A 158 -2.49 5.69 0.84
C VAL A 158 -2.21 6.70 1.94
N LEU A 159 -1.34 7.68 1.71
CA LEU A 159 -0.96 8.68 2.70
C LEU A 159 -2.18 9.46 3.22
N LEU A 160 -3.00 10.02 2.32
CA LEU A 160 -4.16 10.83 2.69
C LEU A 160 -5.24 9.99 3.38
N SER A 161 -5.44 8.75 2.96
CA SER A 161 -6.36 7.82 3.66
C SER A 161 -5.86 7.46 5.06
N ALA A 162 -4.55 7.25 5.22
CA ALA A 162 -3.94 6.99 6.52
C ALA A 162 -4.01 8.22 7.44
N LEU A 163 -3.78 9.42 6.90
CA LEU A 163 -3.94 10.68 7.63
C LEU A 163 -5.39 10.89 8.05
N ALA A 164 -6.36 10.62 7.17
CA ALA A 164 -7.77 10.66 7.50
C ALA A 164 -8.09 9.68 8.64
N MET A 165 -7.58 8.45 8.60
CA MET A 165 -7.72 7.48 9.69
C MET A 165 -7.09 7.97 11.00
N LEU A 166 -5.89 8.55 10.97
CA LEU A 166 -5.23 9.09 12.16
C LEU A 166 -6.01 10.27 12.76
N CYS A 167 -6.46 11.20 11.92
CA CYS A 167 -7.29 12.34 12.33
C CYS A 167 -8.63 11.86 12.89
N PHE A 168 -9.26 10.86 12.28
CA PHE A 168 -10.47 10.22 12.79
C PHE A 168 -10.25 9.65 14.20
N LEU A 169 -9.19 8.87 14.43
CA LEU A 169 -8.88 8.30 15.75
C LEU A 169 -8.72 9.41 16.80
N ARG A 170 -7.99 10.47 16.48
CA ARG A 170 -7.77 11.62 17.38
C ARG A 170 -9.04 12.44 17.62
N ALA A 171 -9.89 12.59 16.60
CA ALA A 171 -11.15 13.33 16.69
C ALA A 171 -12.20 12.55 17.48
N HIS A 172 -12.26 11.23 17.33
CA HIS A 172 -13.10 10.35 18.14
C HIS A 172 -12.67 10.37 19.61
N ALA A 173 -11.35 10.37 19.88
CA ALA A 173 -10.84 10.42 21.25
C ALA A 173 -11.03 11.79 21.93
N GLN A 174 -10.84 12.90 21.20
CA GLN A 174 -11.11 14.26 21.71
C GLN A 174 -11.71 15.14 20.60
N PRO A 175 -13.03 15.40 20.60
CA PRO A 175 -13.75 16.00 19.49
C PRO A 175 -13.62 17.54 19.43
N THR A 176 -12.40 18.03 19.25
CA THR A 176 -12.16 19.47 19.04
C THR A 176 -12.47 19.88 17.59
N ARG A 177 -12.86 21.15 17.37
CA ARG A 177 -13.10 21.70 16.03
C ARG A 177 -11.91 21.51 15.09
N GLY A 178 -10.68 21.73 15.59
CA GLY A 178 -9.46 21.56 14.81
C GLY A 178 -9.23 20.11 14.36
N ARG A 179 -9.51 19.11 15.21
CA ARG A 179 -9.36 17.69 14.84
C ARG A 179 -10.42 17.22 13.86
N MET A 180 -11.67 17.69 14.02
CA MET A 180 -12.73 17.43 13.06
C MET A 180 -12.45 18.08 11.70
N ALA A 181 -11.94 19.32 11.69
CA ALA A 181 -11.51 20.00 10.48
C ALA A 181 -10.33 19.29 9.80
N ALA A 182 -9.34 18.82 10.56
CA ALA A 182 -8.23 18.04 10.03
C ALA A 182 -8.71 16.70 9.43
N PHE A 183 -9.68 16.03 10.08
CA PHE A 183 -10.31 14.83 9.54
C PHE A 183 -11.05 15.12 8.23
N ALA A 184 -11.90 16.15 8.19
CA ALA A 184 -12.61 16.57 6.99
C ALA A 184 -11.64 16.92 5.85
N LEU A 185 -10.60 17.70 6.13
CA LEU A 185 -9.59 18.08 5.16
C LEU A 185 -8.87 16.86 4.58
N CYS A 186 -8.35 15.97 5.43
CA CYS A 186 -7.64 14.78 4.97
C CYS A 186 -8.56 13.84 4.17
N GLY A 187 -9.81 13.67 4.63
CA GLY A 187 -10.80 12.84 3.93
C GLY A 187 -11.20 13.43 2.57
N SER A 188 -11.43 14.74 2.50
CA SER A 188 -11.69 15.45 1.24
C SER A 188 -10.51 15.36 0.28
N LEU A 189 -9.27 15.54 0.75
CA LEU A 189 -8.08 15.36 -0.09
C LEU A 189 -7.91 13.91 -0.58
N ALA A 190 -8.25 12.92 0.26
CA ALA A 190 -8.27 11.52 -0.15
C ALA A 190 -9.31 11.27 -1.26
N LEU A 191 -10.52 11.83 -1.14
CA LEU A 191 -11.56 11.80 -2.18
C LEU A 191 -11.10 12.46 -3.48
N LEU A 192 -10.39 13.58 -3.40
CA LEU A 192 -9.82 14.29 -4.54
C LEU A 192 -8.62 13.56 -5.18
N THR A 193 -8.08 12.52 -4.52
CA THR A 193 -7.00 11.67 -5.05
C THR A 193 -7.51 10.37 -5.65
N HIS A 194 -8.46 9.71 -4.99
CA HIS A 194 -8.99 8.42 -5.44
C HIS A 194 -10.39 8.15 -4.90
N TYR A 195 -11.31 7.74 -5.78
CA TYR A 195 -12.73 7.51 -5.43
C TYR A 195 -12.92 6.43 -4.35
N PHE A 196 -12.08 5.38 -4.37
CA PHE A 196 -12.17 4.28 -3.39
C PHE A 196 -11.85 4.70 -1.95
N SER A 197 -11.34 5.91 -1.71
CA SER A 197 -11.26 6.46 -0.35
C SER A 197 -12.62 6.48 0.35
N VAL A 198 -13.73 6.56 -0.39
CA VAL A 198 -15.10 6.50 0.14
C VAL A 198 -15.32 5.24 1.00
N PHE A 199 -14.74 4.10 0.63
CA PHE A 199 -14.90 2.85 1.38
C PHE A 199 -14.18 2.87 2.73
N LEU A 200 -13.21 3.75 2.94
CA LEU A 200 -12.61 3.96 4.25
C LEU A 200 -13.32 5.07 5.03
N LEU A 201 -13.74 6.13 4.34
CA LEU A 201 -14.35 7.30 4.97
C LEU A 201 -15.77 7.03 5.48
N VAL A 202 -16.58 6.26 4.75
CA VAL A 202 -17.96 5.93 5.16
C VAL A 202 -18.00 5.31 6.56
N PRO A 203 -17.31 4.20 6.86
CA PRO A 203 -17.35 3.63 8.21
C PRO A 203 -16.76 4.57 9.27
N MET A 204 -15.74 5.39 8.96
CA MET A 204 -15.22 6.40 9.89
C MET A 204 -16.28 7.46 10.25
N VAL A 205 -16.98 7.98 9.23
CA VAL A 205 -18.07 8.96 9.41
C VAL A 205 -19.21 8.34 10.19
N LEU A 206 -19.63 7.12 9.84
CA LEU A 206 -20.71 6.42 10.53
C LEU A 206 -20.39 6.20 12.01
N VAL A 207 -19.15 5.83 12.36
CA VAL A 207 -18.72 5.70 13.76
C VAL A 207 -18.83 7.03 14.50
N LEU A 208 -18.35 8.14 13.92
CA LEU A 208 -18.42 9.46 14.56
C LEU A 208 -19.87 9.97 14.70
N VAL A 209 -20.72 9.74 13.71
CA VAL A 209 -22.11 10.22 13.71
C VAL A 209 -22.99 9.36 14.63
N ALA A 210 -22.69 8.07 14.74
CA ALA A 210 -23.42 7.14 15.62
C ALA A 210 -23.11 7.38 17.10
N ASP A 211 -21.93 7.89 17.46
CA ASP A 211 -21.58 8.21 18.84
C ASP A 211 -22.19 9.57 19.27
N PRO A 212 -23.18 9.59 20.19
CA PRO A 212 -23.84 10.82 20.62
C PRO A 212 -22.90 11.85 21.24
N ALA A 213 -21.77 11.42 21.82
CA ALA A 213 -20.80 12.29 22.47
C ALA A 213 -20.03 13.17 21.47
N VAL A 214 -19.80 12.66 20.25
CA VAL A 214 -19.00 13.36 19.22
C VAL A 214 -19.81 13.78 18.00
N ARG A 215 -21.04 13.25 17.83
CA ARG A 215 -21.93 13.47 16.68
C ARG A 215 -22.07 14.93 16.27
N ARG A 216 -22.36 15.85 17.20
CA ARG A 216 -22.56 17.28 16.88
C ARG A 216 -21.31 17.92 16.25
N ALA A 217 -20.12 17.51 16.70
CA ALA A 217 -18.86 17.99 16.13
C ALA A 217 -18.51 17.31 14.80
N ALA A 218 -19.02 16.08 14.57
CA ALA A 218 -18.78 15.30 13.37
C ALA A 218 -19.66 15.70 12.17
N LEU A 219 -20.89 16.18 12.40
CA LEU A 219 -21.84 16.54 11.33
C LEU A 219 -21.27 17.54 10.31
N PRO A 220 -20.60 18.64 10.70
CA PRO A 220 -19.98 19.55 9.74
C PRO A 220 -18.88 18.88 8.91
N ALA A 221 -18.03 18.05 9.53
CA ALA A 221 -16.98 17.32 8.84
C ALA A 221 -17.57 16.33 7.80
N ALA A 222 -18.62 15.61 8.18
CA ALA A 222 -19.37 14.74 7.28
C ALA A 222 -20.01 15.52 6.12
N GLY A 223 -20.61 16.69 6.41
CA GLY A 223 -21.19 17.57 5.41
C GLY A 223 -20.17 18.08 4.39
N VAL A 224 -18.98 18.48 4.82
CA VAL A 224 -17.88 18.91 3.93
C VAL A 224 -17.45 17.77 3.00
N MET A 225 -17.20 16.57 3.54
CA MET A 225 -16.80 15.44 2.71
C MET A 225 -17.92 15.00 1.75
N ALA A 226 -19.17 15.05 2.19
CA ALA A 226 -20.32 14.78 1.33
C ALA A 226 -20.43 15.80 0.20
N ALA A 227 -20.22 17.10 0.48
CA ALA A 227 -20.22 18.15 -0.54
C ALA A 227 -19.08 17.96 -1.56
N VAL A 228 -17.87 17.59 -1.10
CA VAL A 228 -16.75 17.26 -2.00
C VAL A 228 -17.06 16.03 -2.84
N GLY A 229 -17.60 14.97 -2.23
CA GLY A 229 -18.03 13.77 -2.95
C GLY A 229 -19.11 14.07 -4.00
N ALA A 230 -20.10 14.90 -3.65
CA ALA A 230 -21.13 15.36 -4.57
C ALA A 230 -20.55 16.20 -5.73
N GLY A 231 -19.58 17.07 -5.44
CA GLY A 231 -18.87 17.85 -6.46
C GLY A 231 -18.05 16.99 -7.43
N LEU A 232 -17.66 15.77 -7.03
CA LEU A 232 -16.98 14.80 -7.89
C LEU A 232 -17.94 13.98 -8.77
N LEU A 233 -19.26 14.00 -8.52
CA LEU A 233 -20.21 13.19 -9.29
C LEU A 233 -20.17 13.46 -10.80
N PRO A 234 -20.12 14.71 -11.29
CA PRO A 234 -20.00 14.96 -12.74
C PRO A 234 -18.75 14.32 -13.34
N LEU A 235 -17.62 14.36 -12.61
CA LEU A 235 -16.37 13.76 -13.05
C LEU A 235 -16.44 12.22 -13.04
N ILE A 236 -17.04 11.63 -12.01
CA ILE A 236 -17.27 10.18 -11.91
C ILE A 236 -18.12 9.70 -13.09
N ILE A 237 -19.18 10.43 -13.43
CA ILE A 237 -20.05 10.12 -14.57
C ILE A 237 -19.27 10.22 -15.89
N ALA A 238 -18.47 11.29 -16.07
CA ALA A 238 -17.66 11.48 -17.26
C ALA A 238 -16.61 10.38 -17.45
N GLN A 239 -15.98 9.91 -16.37
CA GLN A 239 -14.94 8.86 -16.41
C GLN A 239 -15.51 7.43 -16.48
N GLY A 240 -16.69 7.18 -15.89
CA GLY A 240 -17.24 5.84 -15.66
C GLY A 240 -17.74 5.07 -16.89
N GLY A 241 -17.97 5.73 -18.04
CA GLY A 241 -18.63 5.11 -19.20
C GLY A 241 -17.72 4.31 -20.16
N HIS A 242 -16.47 4.73 -20.34
CA HIS A 242 -15.62 4.23 -21.45
C HIS A 242 -14.25 3.66 -21.04
N HIS A 243 -13.71 3.99 -19.85
CA HIS A 243 -12.30 3.74 -19.50
C HIS A 243 -12.06 2.66 -18.44
N THR A 244 -13.12 2.04 -17.91
CA THR A 244 -13.06 1.03 -16.83
C THR A 244 -13.42 -0.38 -17.30
N GLN A 245 -14.04 -0.51 -18.47
CA GLN A 245 -14.52 -1.79 -19.03
C GLN A 245 -13.42 -2.85 -19.19
N TRP A 246 -12.16 -2.42 -19.25
CA TRP A 246 -11.02 -3.34 -19.33
C TRP A 246 -10.83 -4.16 -18.05
N ILE A 247 -11.28 -3.66 -16.89
CA ILE A 247 -11.21 -4.37 -15.60
C ILE A 247 -12.07 -5.64 -15.66
N GLY A 248 -13.28 -5.52 -16.20
CA GLY A 248 -14.21 -6.64 -16.39
C GLY A 248 -13.74 -7.69 -17.40
N ARG A 249 -12.71 -7.40 -18.21
CA ARG A 249 -12.08 -8.39 -19.11
C ARG A 249 -11.26 -9.43 -18.35
N TRP A 250 -10.89 -9.15 -17.10
CA TRP A 250 -10.17 -10.09 -16.24
C TRP A 250 -11.15 -10.83 -15.34
N ALA A 251 -10.98 -12.15 -15.24
CA ALA A 251 -11.81 -12.99 -14.39
C ALA A 251 -11.82 -12.45 -12.95
N LEU A 252 -13.02 -12.33 -12.37
CA LEU A 252 -13.19 -11.85 -10.99
C LEU A 252 -12.38 -12.71 -10.00
N THR A 253 -12.32 -14.02 -10.23
CA THR A 253 -11.52 -14.96 -9.43
C THR A 253 -10.05 -14.59 -9.39
N SER A 254 -9.44 -14.26 -10.53
CA SER A 254 -8.04 -13.82 -10.61
C SER A 254 -7.82 -12.51 -9.86
N ARG A 255 -8.78 -11.59 -9.93
CA ARG A 255 -8.71 -10.31 -9.20
C ARG A 255 -8.86 -10.50 -7.70
N LEU A 256 -9.73 -11.40 -7.25
CA LEU A 256 -9.88 -11.76 -5.84
C LEU A 256 -8.62 -12.42 -5.27
N GLN A 257 -7.99 -13.33 -6.04
CA GLN A 257 -6.71 -13.95 -5.66
C GLN A 257 -5.56 -12.93 -5.59
N ALA A 258 -5.58 -11.93 -6.47
CA ALA A 258 -4.55 -10.89 -6.51
C ALA A 258 -4.58 -9.94 -5.30
N ILE A 259 -5.71 -9.81 -4.58
CA ILE A 259 -5.81 -8.95 -3.39
C ILE A 259 -4.82 -9.38 -2.28
N PRO A 260 -4.89 -10.62 -1.74
CA PRO A 260 -3.94 -11.08 -0.75
C PRO A 260 -2.53 -11.21 -1.34
N GLN A 261 -2.39 -11.65 -2.60
CA GLN A 261 -1.09 -11.72 -3.27
C GLN A 261 -0.39 -10.36 -3.24
N TYR A 262 -1.07 -9.28 -3.62
CA TYR A 262 -0.47 -7.96 -3.69
C TYR A 262 -0.03 -7.48 -2.31
N PHE A 263 -0.80 -7.74 -1.26
CA PHE A 263 -0.38 -7.41 0.10
C PHE A 263 0.84 -8.21 0.56
N LEU A 264 0.95 -9.49 0.19
CA LEU A 264 1.99 -10.39 0.65
C LEU A 264 3.31 -10.24 -0.13
N THR A 265 3.22 -10.10 -1.45
CA THR A 265 4.37 -10.13 -2.36
C THR A 265 4.52 -8.89 -3.23
N GLY A 266 3.57 -7.95 -3.16
CA GLY A 266 3.53 -6.78 -4.03
C GLY A 266 3.00 -7.13 -5.42
N TYR A 267 2.97 -6.11 -6.29
CA TYR A 267 2.79 -6.31 -7.72
C TYR A 267 4.16 -6.64 -8.30
N SER A 268 4.35 -7.81 -8.91
CA SER A 268 5.63 -8.20 -9.54
C SER A 268 5.39 -8.60 -11.00
N GLY A 269 6.41 -8.48 -11.85
CA GLY A 269 6.34 -8.83 -13.27
C GLY A 269 5.99 -10.31 -13.52
N ALA A 270 6.22 -11.17 -12.53
CA ALA A 270 5.80 -12.57 -12.51
C ALA A 270 5.38 -12.99 -11.10
N PRO A 271 4.43 -13.93 -10.95
CA PRO A 271 4.05 -14.46 -9.64
C PRO A 271 5.21 -15.23 -9.01
N LEU A 272 5.45 -15.01 -7.71
CA LEU A 272 6.43 -15.76 -6.92
C LEU A 272 5.97 -17.20 -6.62
N GLY A 273 4.66 -17.47 -6.79
CA GLY A 273 4.04 -18.76 -6.57
C GLY A 273 3.37 -18.88 -5.20
N HIS A 274 2.30 -19.67 -5.16
CA HIS A 274 1.44 -19.81 -3.98
C HIS A 274 2.16 -20.35 -2.74
N SER A 275 3.25 -21.12 -2.90
CA SER A 275 4.05 -21.60 -1.77
C SER A 275 4.75 -20.46 -1.01
N VAL A 276 5.25 -19.46 -1.73
CA VAL A 276 5.88 -18.28 -1.13
C VAL A 276 4.81 -17.42 -0.44
N GLU A 277 3.68 -17.20 -1.11
CA GLU A 277 2.54 -16.47 -0.54
C GLU A 277 2.05 -17.13 0.76
N ALA A 278 1.91 -18.47 0.77
CA ALA A 278 1.50 -19.23 1.95
C ALA A 278 2.51 -19.11 3.10
N LEU A 279 3.81 -19.15 2.81
CA LEU A 279 4.87 -18.99 3.81
C LEU A 279 4.84 -17.63 4.50
N ILE A 280 4.48 -16.57 3.76
CA ILE A 280 4.34 -15.20 4.29
C ILE A 280 2.99 -15.02 5.00
N ALA A 281 1.92 -15.61 4.47
CA ALA A 281 0.58 -15.51 5.06
C ALA A 281 0.48 -16.26 6.40
N ALA A 282 1.11 -17.42 6.53
CA ALA A 282 1.05 -18.25 7.73
C ALA A 282 1.39 -17.50 9.03
N PRO A 283 2.52 -16.76 9.14
CA PRO A 283 2.82 -16.03 10.36
C PRO A 283 1.85 -14.88 10.64
N ILE A 284 1.33 -14.21 9.61
CA ILE A 284 0.31 -13.16 9.76
C ILE A 284 -0.99 -13.75 10.31
N ILE A 285 -1.45 -14.86 9.73
CA ILE A 285 -2.68 -15.55 10.16
C ILE A 285 -2.52 -16.04 11.61
N ALA A 286 -1.39 -16.67 11.94
CA ALA A 286 -1.10 -17.11 13.30
C ALA A 286 -1.07 -15.94 14.30
N LEU A 287 -0.52 -14.79 13.90
CA LEU A 287 -0.47 -13.59 14.72
C LEU A 287 -1.87 -12.98 14.96
N LEU A 288 -2.70 -12.93 13.92
CA LEU A 288 -4.10 -12.49 14.02
C LEU A 288 -4.91 -13.44 14.92
N ALA A 289 -4.76 -14.76 14.76
CA ALA A 289 -5.41 -15.76 15.60
C ALA A 289 -4.99 -15.62 17.07
N LEU A 290 -3.69 -15.46 17.32
CA LEU A 290 -3.16 -15.25 18.67
C LEU A 290 -3.70 -13.96 19.30
N GLY A 291 -3.75 -12.87 18.53
CA GLY A 291 -4.35 -11.60 18.96
C GLY A 291 -5.83 -11.74 19.31
N ALA A 292 -6.60 -12.43 18.45
CA ALA A 292 -8.02 -12.72 18.70
C ALA A 292 -8.22 -13.54 19.98
N CYS A 293 -7.41 -14.57 20.22
CA CYS A 293 -7.45 -15.35 21.47
C CYS A 293 -7.15 -14.49 22.71
N CYS A 294 -6.24 -13.52 22.60
CA CYS A 294 -5.92 -12.61 23.71
C CYS A 294 -7.04 -11.60 23.99
N LEU A 295 -7.79 -11.19 22.96
CA LEU A 295 -8.81 -10.13 23.06
C LEU A 295 -10.23 -10.66 23.32
N ALA A 296 -10.54 -11.89 22.93
CA ALA A 296 -11.87 -12.49 23.09
C ALA A 296 -12.42 -12.47 24.54
N PRO A 297 -11.63 -12.79 25.59
CA PRO A 297 -12.11 -12.74 26.97
C PRO A 297 -12.50 -11.32 27.41
N VAL A 298 -11.74 -10.33 26.95
CA VAL A 298 -11.94 -8.91 27.28
C VAL A 298 -13.19 -8.36 26.57
N ALA A 299 -13.36 -8.70 25.29
CA ALA A 299 -14.55 -8.34 24.54
C ALA A 299 -15.83 -8.93 25.17
N ALA A 300 -15.80 -10.21 25.57
CA ALA A 300 -16.93 -10.88 26.22
C ALA A 300 -17.27 -10.31 27.60
N ALA A 301 -16.30 -9.79 28.34
CA ALA A 301 -16.52 -9.12 29.62
C ALA A 301 -17.21 -7.75 29.43
N ASN A 302 -16.80 -6.96 28.43
CA ASN A 302 -17.38 -5.65 28.12
C ASN A 302 -18.84 -5.73 27.65
N VAL A 303 -19.20 -6.76 26.88
CA VAL A 303 -20.60 -6.96 26.45
C VAL A 303 -21.48 -7.27 27.67
N ARG A 304 -21.03 -8.15 28.56
CA ARG A 304 -21.76 -8.54 29.77
C ARG A 304 -21.95 -7.39 30.75
N SER A 305 -20.97 -6.49 30.89
CA SER A 305 -21.11 -5.32 31.76
C SER A 305 -22.11 -4.28 31.23
N ARG A 306 -22.33 -4.21 29.91
CA ARG A 306 -23.32 -3.32 29.29
C ARG A 306 -24.75 -3.86 29.37
N SER A 307 -24.91 -5.19 29.43
CA SER A 307 -26.24 -5.85 29.46
C SER A 307 -26.85 -5.99 30.86
N SER A 308 -26.12 -5.68 31.94
CA SER A 308 -26.63 -5.76 33.31
C SER A 308 -26.65 -4.37 33.98
N PRO A 309 -27.72 -3.58 33.78
CA PRO A 309 -27.90 -2.33 34.52
C PRO A 309 -28.32 -2.67 35.96
N SER A 310 -27.35 -2.81 36.87
CA SER A 310 -27.66 -2.91 38.30
C SER A 310 -27.84 -1.50 38.88
N PRO A 311 -28.98 -1.16 39.52
CA PRO A 311 -29.27 0.22 39.95
C PRO A 311 -28.46 0.74 41.14
N SER A 312 -27.64 -0.08 41.81
CA SER A 312 -27.12 0.24 43.15
C SER A 312 -25.62 0.04 43.33
N ARG A 313 -24.82 0.06 42.26
CA ARG A 313 -23.36 -0.08 42.38
C ARG A 313 -22.68 1.31 42.45
N PRO A 314 -21.90 1.61 43.51
CA PRO A 314 -21.10 2.83 43.54
C PRO A 314 -20.10 2.82 42.37
N ALA A 315 -19.76 4.02 41.89
CA ALA A 315 -18.92 4.23 40.71
C ALA A 315 -17.68 3.32 40.75
N PRO A 316 -17.38 2.58 39.66
CA PRO A 316 -16.25 1.67 39.65
C PRO A 316 -14.96 2.46 39.89
N SER A 317 -14.21 2.07 40.92
CA SER A 317 -12.82 2.50 41.07
C SER A 317 -12.09 2.18 39.77
N ARG A 318 -11.37 3.17 39.24
CA ARG A 318 -10.54 3.04 38.05
C ARG A 318 -9.37 2.09 38.32
N ASP A 319 -9.63 0.79 38.31
CA ASP A 319 -8.56 -0.21 38.23
C ASP A 319 -7.90 -0.08 36.87
N ALA A 320 -6.72 0.57 36.85
CA ALA A 320 -5.98 0.92 35.65
C ALA A 320 -5.64 -0.28 34.74
N GLY A 321 -5.67 -1.51 35.28
CA GLY A 321 -5.42 -2.75 34.54
C GLY A 321 -6.58 -3.24 33.67
N ALA A 322 -7.84 -3.05 34.10
CA ALA A 322 -9.02 -3.51 33.35
C ALA A 322 -9.40 -2.55 32.21
N GLY A 323 -9.19 -1.24 32.41
CA GLY A 323 -9.46 -0.21 31.39
C GLY A 323 -8.51 -0.28 30.17
N ALA A 324 -7.25 -0.66 30.39
CA ALA A 324 -6.27 -0.78 29.30
C ALA A 324 -6.61 -1.92 28.32
N GLY A 325 -7.05 -3.08 28.83
CA GLY A 325 -7.45 -4.20 27.98
C GLY A 325 -8.70 -3.89 27.15
N ALA A 326 -9.71 -3.26 27.76
CA ALA A 326 -10.94 -2.86 27.07
C ALA A 326 -10.68 -1.91 25.90
N GLY A 327 -9.74 -0.96 26.07
CA GLY A 327 -9.33 -0.05 25.00
C GLY A 327 -8.69 -0.77 23.80
N VAL A 328 -7.80 -1.74 24.05
CA VAL A 328 -7.15 -2.50 22.97
C VAL A 328 -8.15 -3.38 22.21
N ALA A 329 -9.12 -3.99 22.89
CA ALA A 329 -10.17 -4.76 22.23
C ALA A 329 -11.06 -3.88 21.33
N GLN A 330 -11.42 -2.69 21.79
CA GLN A 330 -12.16 -1.71 20.99
C GLN A 330 -11.34 -1.24 19.78
N ALA A 331 -10.05 -0.99 19.97
CA ALA A 331 -9.14 -0.62 18.89
C ALA A 331 -9.02 -1.72 17.81
N ALA A 332 -8.95 -2.99 18.21
CA ALA A 332 -8.95 -4.12 17.29
C ALA A 332 -10.26 -4.22 16.50
N GLN A 333 -11.40 -4.05 17.17
CA GLN A 333 -12.71 -4.03 16.50
C GLN A 333 -12.81 -2.90 15.49
N LEU A 334 -12.31 -1.71 15.82
CA LEU A 334 -12.31 -0.57 14.92
C LEU A 334 -11.39 -0.79 13.71
N ALA A 335 -10.18 -1.29 13.92
CA ALA A 335 -9.27 -1.65 12.84
C ALA A 335 -9.88 -2.75 11.93
N LEU A 336 -10.53 -3.75 12.51
CA LEU A 336 -11.23 -4.81 11.79
C LEU A 336 -12.42 -4.27 10.98
N LEU A 337 -13.22 -3.36 11.55
CA LEU A 337 -14.34 -2.72 10.86
C LEU A 337 -13.85 -1.97 9.62
N LEU A 338 -12.80 -1.15 9.77
CA LEU A 338 -12.26 -0.35 8.68
C LEU A 338 -11.60 -1.22 7.61
N ALA A 339 -10.83 -2.24 8.01
CA ALA A 339 -10.22 -3.20 7.08
C ALA A 339 -11.30 -4.00 6.33
N GLY A 340 -12.28 -4.53 7.07
CA GLY A 340 -13.37 -5.33 6.53
C GLY A 340 -14.22 -4.55 5.55
N PHE A 341 -14.68 -3.35 5.90
CA PHE A 341 -15.49 -2.53 5.00
C PHE A 341 -14.67 -2.06 3.79
N GLY A 342 -13.42 -1.62 3.99
CA GLY A 342 -12.55 -1.16 2.92
C GLY A 342 -12.24 -2.22 1.85
N VAL A 343 -12.27 -3.51 2.20
CA VAL A 343 -12.01 -4.63 1.28
C VAL A 343 -13.31 -5.26 0.78
N LEU A 344 -14.26 -5.56 1.68
CA LEU A 344 -15.46 -6.32 1.36
C LEU A 344 -16.50 -5.49 0.60
N ALA A 345 -16.66 -4.20 0.91
CA ALA A 345 -17.67 -3.38 0.22
C ALA A 345 -17.41 -3.28 -1.29
N PRO A 346 -16.18 -3.03 -1.78
CA PRO A 346 -15.87 -3.12 -3.21
C PRO A 346 -16.11 -4.50 -3.83
N ILE A 347 -15.84 -5.58 -3.10
CA ILE A 347 -16.08 -6.96 -3.58
C ILE A 347 -17.58 -7.20 -3.75
N VAL A 348 -18.39 -6.79 -2.77
CA VAL A 348 -19.85 -6.90 -2.83
C VAL A 348 -20.39 -6.08 -3.99
N LEU A 349 -19.93 -4.84 -4.19
CA LEU A 349 -20.34 -4.02 -5.33
C LEU A 349 -20.02 -4.67 -6.68
N ALA A 350 -18.83 -5.28 -6.82
CA ALA A 350 -18.47 -6.01 -8.02
C ALA A 350 -19.39 -7.22 -8.26
N ALA A 351 -19.73 -7.97 -7.20
CA ALA A 351 -20.68 -9.08 -7.28
C ALA A 351 -22.11 -8.62 -7.64
N LEU A 352 -22.48 -7.40 -7.29
CA LEU A 352 -23.77 -6.77 -7.63
C LEU A 352 -23.79 -6.09 -9.01
N GLY A 353 -22.71 -6.21 -9.80
CA GLY A 353 -22.63 -5.70 -11.18
C GLY A 353 -21.95 -4.34 -11.33
N ALA A 354 -21.60 -3.66 -10.23
CA ALA A 354 -20.80 -2.43 -10.24
C ALA A 354 -19.30 -2.79 -10.19
N ASP A 355 -18.80 -3.41 -11.25
CA ASP A 355 -17.47 -4.03 -11.26
C ASP A 355 -16.33 -3.07 -11.63
N TYR A 356 -15.80 -2.41 -10.60
CA TYR A 356 -14.59 -1.58 -10.65
C TYR A 356 -13.45 -2.17 -9.81
N LEU A 357 -13.57 -3.44 -9.42
CA LEU A 357 -12.66 -4.07 -8.48
C LEU A 357 -11.33 -4.38 -9.18
N ALA A 358 -10.31 -3.56 -8.90
CA ALA A 358 -8.92 -3.88 -9.17
C ALA A 358 -8.16 -3.91 -7.83
N PRO A 359 -7.25 -4.87 -7.59
CA PRO A 359 -6.54 -4.97 -6.31
C PRO A 359 -5.81 -3.67 -5.91
N ARG A 360 -5.28 -2.93 -6.89
CA ARG A 360 -4.63 -1.63 -6.67
C ARG A 360 -5.56 -0.57 -6.08
N ASN A 361 -6.85 -0.63 -6.37
CA ASN A 361 -7.84 0.30 -5.82
C ASN A 361 -8.06 0.08 -4.31
N LEU A 362 -7.64 -1.08 -3.78
CA LEU A 362 -7.75 -1.43 -2.36
C LEU A 362 -6.47 -1.13 -1.56
N VAL A 363 -5.44 -0.54 -2.17
CA VAL A 363 -4.13 -0.33 -1.52
C VAL A 363 -4.25 0.46 -0.20
N ALA A 364 -5.11 1.47 -0.13
CA ALA A 364 -5.32 2.23 1.10
C ALA A 364 -5.98 1.39 2.21
N ALA A 365 -6.82 0.40 1.87
CA ALA A 365 -7.43 -0.50 2.84
C ALA A 365 -6.40 -1.45 3.49
N MET A 366 -5.20 -1.56 2.93
CA MET A 366 -4.11 -2.32 3.54
C MET A 366 -3.50 -1.61 4.76
N ILE A 367 -3.78 -0.32 4.97
CA ILE A 367 -3.39 0.42 6.19
C ILE A 367 -4.15 -0.09 7.42
N PRO A 368 -5.49 -0.12 7.46
CA PRO A 368 -6.21 -0.71 8.59
C PRO A 368 -5.94 -2.22 8.74
N VAL A 369 -5.64 -2.97 7.66
CA VAL A 369 -5.14 -4.36 7.76
C VAL A 369 -3.81 -4.42 8.53
N SER A 370 -2.85 -3.57 8.16
CA SER A 370 -1.54 -3.49 8.84
C SER A 370 -1.69 -3.06 10.31
N ALA A 371 -2.61 -2.13 10.58
CA ALA A 371 -2.95 -1.69 11.94
C ALA A 371 -3.57 -2.83 12.76
N LEU A 372 -4.46 -3.63 12.17
CA LEU A 372 -5.05 -4.81 12.82
C LEU A 372 -3.98 -5.85 13.20
N ILE A 373 -3.05 -6.15 12.29
CA ILE A 373 -1.91 -7.05 12.56
C ILE A 373 -1.07 -6.50 13.73
N ALA A 374 -0.78 -5.19 13.72
CA ALA A 374 -0.01 -4.54 14.77
C ALA A 374 -0.71 -4.51 16.15
N VAL A 375 -2.03 -4.32 16.17
CA VAL A 375 -2.83 -4.40 17.40
C VAL A 375 -2.86 -5.83 17.95
N SER A 376 -3.05 -6.83 17.08
CA SER A 376 -2.99 -8.24 17.45
C SER A 376 -1.64 -8.60 18.07
N PHE A 377 -0.53 -8.15 17.46
CA PHE A 377 0.81 -8.29 18.03
C PHE A 377 0.94 -7.63 19.41
N ALA A 378 0.52 -6.37 19.55
CA ALA A 378 0.63 -5.64 20.80
C ALA A 378 -0.19 -6.29 21.93
N ALA A 379 -1.36 -6.84 21.61
CA ALA A 379 -2.20 -7.59 22.54
C ALA A 379 -1.51 -8.87 23.03
N SER A 380 -0.88 -9.63 22.13
CA SER A 380 -0.19 -10.87 22.46
C SER A 380 1.05 -10.66 23.32
N VAL A 381 1.79 -9.56 23.14
CA VAL A 381 2.99 -9.25 23.93
C VAL A 381 2.65 -8.65 25.30
N SER A 382 1.60 -7.84 25.38
CA SER A 382 1.29 -7.09 26.61
C SER A 382 0.75 -7.96 27.73
N GLY A 383 0.17 -9.12 27.43
CA GLY A 383 -0.27 -10.05 28.47
C GLY A 383 0.84 -10.94 29.06
N SER A 384 2.09 -10.79 28.60
CA SER A 384 3.25 -11.57 29.09
C SER A 384 4.10 -10.87 30.14
N ALA A 385 3.76 -9.66 30.61
CA ALA A 385 4.61 -8.92 31.55
C ALA A 385 4.67 -9.62 32.93
N PRO A 386 5.84 -10.10 33.38
CA PRO A 386 6.06 -10.48 34.78
C PRO A 386 6.51 -9.24 35.56
N ARG A 387 6.03 -9.08 36.80
CA ARG A 387 6.80 -8.54 37.96
C ARG A 387 5.88 -8.45 39.19
N THR A 388 6.09 -9.34 40.16
CA THR A 388 6.90 -9.10 41.38
C THR A 388 6.34 -7.98 42.25
N GLY A 389 5.52 -8.38 43.21
CA GLY A 389 5.12 -7.58 44.35
C GLY A 389 4.37 -8.51 45.29
N ARG A 390 5.01 -8.94 46.38
CA ARG A 390 4.39 -9.70 47.48
C ARG A 390 3.10 -8.98 47.89
N ALA A 391 1.94 -9.55 47.58
CA ALA A 391 0.73 -9.26 48.32
C ALA A 391 0.77 -10.18 49.55
N SER A 392 1.08 -9.61 50.71
CA SER A 392 0.88 -10.26 52.00
C SER A 392 -0.60 -10.60 52.14
N ALA A 393 -0.90 -11.88 52.27
CA ALA A 393 -2.22 -12.35 52.60
C ALA A 393 -2.52 -12.02 54.08
N SER A 394 -3.48 -11.12 54.30
CA SER A 394 -4.27 -11.08 55.53
C SER A 394 -5.73 -11.30 55.12
N GLY A 395 -6.32 -12.38 55.62
CA GLY A 395 -7.68 -12.79 55.27
C GLY A 395 -8.74 -11.87 55.86
N ASP A 396 -9.89 -11.81 55.20
CA ASP A 396 -11.16 -12.19 55.84
C ASP A 396 -12.25 -12.42 54.79
N GLY A 397 -13.20 -13.29 55.15
CA GLY A 397 -14.17 -13.93 54.26
C GLY A 397 -15.25 -13.04 53.65
N GLY A 398 -15.79 -13.51 52.53
CA GLY A 398 -16.93 -12.91 51.84
C GLY A 398 -17.15 -13.58 50.48
N ALA A 399 -17.90 -14.69 50.46
CA ALA A 399 -18.31 -15.38 49.24
C ALA A 399 -19.34 -14.55 48.46
N ALA A 400 -18.85 -13.63 47.63
CA ALA A 400 -19.61 -13.03 46.53
C ALA A 400 -18.94 -13.46 45.22
N GLY A 401 -19.72 -13.99 44.27
CA GLY A 401 -19.23 -14.56 43.01
C GLY A 401 -18.20 -13.68 42.30
N VAL A 402 -16.91 -14.01 42.52
CA VAL A 402 -15.79 -13.34 41.87
C VAL A 402 -15.76 -13.85 40.44
N ALA A 403 -16.18 -12.99 39.51
CA ALA A 403 -15.94 -13.20 38.09
C ALA A 403 -14.46 -13.57 37.91
N SER A 404 -14.20 -14.77 37.38
CA SER A 404 -12.83 -15.25 37.19
C SER A 404 -12.02 -14.19 36.44
N PRO A 405 -10.83 -13.81 36.92
CA PRO A 405 -10.04 -12.79 36.25
C PRO A 405 -9.78 -13.21 34.80
N PRO A 406 -9.71 -12.25 33.85
CA PRO A 406 -9.45 -12.57 32.46
C PRO A 406 -8.19 -13.44 32.36
N ARG A 407 -8.31 -14.60 31.72
CA ARG A 407 -7.19 -15.52 31.52
C ARG A 407 -6.05 -14.75 30.86
N ARG A 408 -4.93 -14.60 31.57
CA ARG A 408 -3.71 -14.04 30.99
C ARG A 408 -3.28 -14.92 29.82
N PRO A 409 -2.79 -14.35 28.71
CA PRO A 409 -2.28 -15.15 27.63
C PRO A 409 -1.09 -16.00 28.13
N PRO A 410 -0.87 -17.17 27.52
CA PRO A 410 0.18 -18.07 27.96
C PRO A 410 1.56 -17.40 27.81
N PRO A 411 2.55 -17.75 28.65
CA PRO A 411 3.85 -17.09 28.69
C PRO A 411 4.61 -17.15 27.36
N TRP A 412 4.36 -18.17 26.53
CA TRP A 412 4.95 -18.31 25.20
C TRP A 412 4.34 -17.34 24.16
N ALA A 413 3.14 -16.79 24.39
CA ALA A 413 2.43 -15.98 23.40
C ALA A 413 3.22 -14.73 22.97
N GLY A 414 3.86 -14.04 23.92
CA GLY A 414 4.66 -12.86 23.62
C GLY A 414 5.89 -13.18 22.76
N GLN A 415 6.59 -14.28 23.05
CA GLN A 415 7.75 -14.72 22.28
C GLN A 415 7.35 -15.21 20.88
N ALA A 416 6.26 -15.98 20.79
CA ALA A 416 5.71 -16.40 19.50
C ALA A 416 5.31 -15.18 18.66
N ALA A 417 4.59 -14.21 19.22
CA ALA A 417 4.20 -12.99 18.51
C ALA A 417 5.40 -12.20 17.97
N LEU A 418 6.48 -12.10 18.74
CA LEU A 418 7.75 -11.49 18.31
C LEU A 418 8.39 -12.26 17.15
N GLY A 419 8.43 -13.59 17.21
CA GLY A 419 8.94 -14.42 16.12
C GLY A 419 8.11 -14.29 14.85
N LEU A 420 6.78 -14.32 14.96
CA LEU A 420 5.86 -14.21 13.82
C LEU A 420 5.96 -12.85 13.12
N ILE A 421 6.00 -11.75 13.88
CA ILE A 421 6.15 -10.43 13.28
C ILE A 421 7.54 -10.24 12.65
N ALA A 422 8.61 -10.72 13.31
CA ALA A 422 9.96 -10.65 12.75
C ALA A 422 10.09 -11.44 11.44
N LEU A 423 9.52 -12.66 11.39
CA LEU A 423 9.49 -13.47 10.18
C LEU A 423 8.74 -12.77 9.04
N THR A 424 7.59 -12.15 9.35
CA THR A 424 6.80 -11.37 8.38
C THR A 424 7.62 -10.20 7.81
N LEU A 425 8.26 -9.41 8.69
CA LEU A 425 9.08 -8.26 8.28
C LEU A 425 10.28 -8.68 7.43
N LEU A 426 10.98 -9.74 7.82
CA LEU A 426 12.11 -10.29 7.06
C LEU A 426 11.68 -10.79 5.68
N ALA A 427 10.54 -11.49 5.61
CA ALA A 427 10.03 -11.98 4.34
C ALA A 427 9.63 -10.83 3.40
N PHE A 428 9.00 -9.78 3.92
CA PHE A 428 8.69 -8.58 3.15
C PHE A 428 9.95 -7.89 2.59
N VAL A 429 10.98 -7.68 3.43
CA VAL A 429 12.27 -7.15 2.96
C VAL A 429 12.88 -8.05 1.89
N ALA A 430 12.89 -9.36 2.11
CA ALA A 430 13.46 -10.33 1.17
C ALA A 430 12.73 -10.29 -0.18
N VAL A 431 11.40 -10.16 -0.20
CA VAL A 431 10.62 -10.00 -1.43
C VAL A 431 11.03 -8.72 -2.16
N SER A 432 11.05 -7.56 -1.49
CA SER A 432 11.44 -6.29 -2.13
C SER A 432 12.85 -6.32 -2.69
N VAL A 433 13.82 -6.88 -1.94
CA VAL A 433 15.20 -7.05 -2.41
C VAL A 433 15.25 -8.01 -3.60
N ASN A 434 14.53 -9.12 -3.55
CA ASN A 434 14.49 -10.09 -4.66
C ASN A 434 13.92 -9.48 -5.94
N VAL A 435 12.86 -8.66 -5.84
CA VAL A 435 12.31 -7.91 -6.99
C VAL A 435 13.37 -6.99 -7.60
N ASN A 436 14.12 -6.26 -6.77
CA ASN A 436 15.17 -5.38 -7.25
C ASN A 436 16.36 -6.13 -7.89
N LEU A 437 16.68 -7.34 -7.43
CA LEU A 437 17.81 -8.12 -7.94
C LEU A 437 17.46 -9.05 -9.11
N SER A 438 16.18 -9.35 -9.32
CA SER A 438 15.73 -10.33 -10.33
C SER A 438 14.99 -9.63 -11.48
N PRO A 439 15.60 -9.46 -12.66
CA PRO A 439 14.95 -8.83 -13.82
C PRO A 439 13.61 -9.47 -14.21
N ARG A 440 13.46 -10.79 -14.00
CA ARG A 440 12.19 -11.52 -14.23
C ARG A 440 11.02 -11.08 -13.35
N LEU A 441 11.31 -10.48 -12.19
CA LEU A 441 10.31 -10.01 -11.22
C LEU A 441 10.04 -8.51 -11.36
N GLN A 442 10.90 -7.80 -12.08
CA GLN A 442 10.74 -6.39 -12.39
C GLN A 442 9.66 -6.17 -13.46
N ARG A 443 9.23 -4.92 -13.59
CA ARG A 443 8.44 -4.44 -14.73
C ARG A 443 9.25 -4.66 -16.02
N GLY A 444 8.57 -4.84 -17.14
CA GLY A 444 9.24 -4.98 -18.44
C GLY A 444 10.18 -3.79 -18.71
N ASN A 445 11.41 -4.09 -19.15
CA ASN A 445 12.46 -3.10 -19.36
C ASN A 445 12.28 -2.33 -20.70
N TRP A 446 11.37 -1.35 -20.70
CA TRP A 446 11.04 -0.52 -21.86
C TRP A 446 12.19 0.40 -22.28
N ARG A 447 12.98 0.88 -21.32
CA ARG A 447 14.19 1.68 -21.58
C ARG A 447 15.23 0.85 -22.36
N GLY A 448 15.43 -0.41 -21.96
CA GLY A 448 16.27 -1.39 -22.65
C GLY A 448 15.72 -1.73 -24.03
N LEU A 449 14.41 -1.98 -24.16
CA LEU A 449 13.77 -2.26 -25.44
C LEU A 449 13.97 -1.10 -26.41
N ALA A 450 13.75 0.14 -25.97
CA ALA A 450 13.98 1.32 -26.80
C ALA A 450 15.44 1.45 -27.26
N ARG A 451 16.43 1.10 -26.42
CA ARG A 451 17.84 1.09 -26.81
C ARG A 451 18.12 0.11 -27.95
N VAL A 452 17.61 -1.11 -27.87
CA VAL A 452 17.75 -2.13 -28.94
C VAL A 452 17.02 -1.71 -30.22
N LEU A 453 15.87 -1.06 -30.09
CA LEU A 453 15.12 -0.52 -31.22
C LEU A 453 15.84 0.67 -31.89
N ARG A 454 16.73 1.40 -31.19
CA ARG A 454 17.56 2.47 -31.80
C ARG A 454 18.72 1.92 -32.65
N GLU A 455 19.21 0.72 -32.34
CA GLU A 455 20.28 0.05 -33.09
C GLU A 455 19.80 -0.46 -34.47
N GLY A 456 18.49 -0.46 -34.73
CA GLY A 456 17.89 -0.84 -36.01
C GLY A 456 18.16 0.15 -37.14
N SER A 457 17.98 -0.31 -38.38
CA SER A 457 18.31 0.46 -39.59
C SER A 457 17.43 1.72 -39.72
N GLY A 458 18.05 2.91 -39.68
CA GLY A 458 17.41 4.23 -39.50
C GLY A 458 16.48 4.74 -40.63
N GLY A 459 15.99 3.90 -41.53
CA GLY A 459 15.09 4.32 -42.60
C GLY A 459 14.15 3.21 -43.06
N GLN A 460 12.83 3.46 -42.96
CA GLN A 460 11.75 2.57 -43.40
C GLN A 460 11.50 1.34 -42.50
N ARG A 461 11.07 1.59 -41.25
CA ARG A 461 10.72 0.55 -40.27
C ARG A 461 9.29 0.66 -39.77
N ALA A 462 8.72 -0.47 -39.36
CA ALA A 462 7.49 -0.52 -38.56
C ALA A 462 7.73 -1.28 -37.25
N ILE A 463 7.19 -0.79 -36.15
CA ILE A 463 7.29 -1.40 -34.83
C ILE A 463 5.89 -1.79 -34.38
N THR A 464 5.63 -3.06 -34.09
CA THR A 464 4.37 -3.45 -33.46
C THR A 464 4.54 -3.49 -31.95
N THR A 465 3.69 -2.75 -31.24
CA THR A 465 3.78 -2.59 -29.78
C THR A 465 3.31 -3.82 -29.02
N VAL A 466 3.46 -3.76 -27.69
CA VAL A 466 2.98 -4.79 -26.77
C VAL A 466 1.49 -4.59 -26.48
N GLU A 467 0.85 -5.56 -25.84
CA GLU A 467 -0.59 -5.59 -25.55
C GLU A 467 -1.16 -4.33 -24.90
N LEU A 468 -0.34 -3.66 -24.11
CA LEU A 468 -0.81 -2.57 -23.27
C LEU A 468 -0.88 -1.25 -24.05
N GLY A 469 -0.02 -1.02 -25.06
CA GLY A 469 -0.01 0.19 -25.89
C GLY A 469 1.39 0.76 -26.12
N ALA A 470 1.48 1.92 -26.76
CA ALA A 470 2.74 2.56 -27.18
C ALA A 470 3.42 3.49 -26.15
N ALA A 471 2.71 3.94 -25.10
CA ALA A 471 3.16 5.06 -24.26
C ALA A 471 4.62 4.96 -23.76
N PRO A 472 5.13 3.81 -23.26
CA PRO A 472 6.54 3.72 -22.88
C PRO A 472 7.51 3.92 -24.05
N LEU A 473 7.18 3.40 -25.25
CA LEU A 473 8.02 3.60 -26.43
C LEU A 473 7.94 5.04 -26.95
N GLU A 474 6.79 5.72 -26.83
CA GLU A 474 6.68 7.14 -27.15
C GLU A 474 7.54 8.01 -26.22
N TYR A 475 7.67 7.61 -24.95
CA TYR A 475 8.55 8.28 -24.00
C TYR A 475 10.05 8.01 -24.31
N TYR A 476 10.43 6.74 -24.52
CA TYR A 476 11.84 6.37 -24.66
C TYR A 476 12.39 6.42 -26.09
N LEU A 477 11.57 6.50 -27.14
CA LEU A 477 12.02 6.44 -28.53
C LEU A 477 11.59 7.68 -29.32
N ALA A 478 12.46 8.15 -30.22
CA ALA A 478 12.28 9.30 -31.10
C ALA A 478 10.90 9.30 -31.77
N PRO A 479 10.28 10.47 -32.03
CA PRO A 479 8.83 10.62 -32.11
C PRO A 479 8.23 9.56 -33.04
N LEU A 480 7.48 8.66 -32.42
CA LEU A 480 6.72 7.64 -33.10
C LEU A 480 5.32 8.18 -33.35
N ARG A 481 4.70 7.74 -34.43
CA ARG A 481 3.26 7.92 -34.64
C ARG A 481 2.62 6.61 -35.00
N ASN A 482 1.38 6.43 -34.59
CA ASN A 482 0.58 5.29 -35.01
C ASN A 482 0.29 5.38 -36.52
N ALA A 483 0.52 4.29 -37.24
CA ALA A 483 0.20 4.20 -38.65
C ALA A 483 -1.33 4.30 -38.83
N PRO A 484 -1.83 5.07 -39.81
CA PRO A 484 -3.26 5.13 -40.07
C PRO A 484 -3.83 3.73 -40.35
N ARG A 485 -5.03 3.45 -39.84
CA ARG A 485 -5.65 2.13 -40.00
C ARG A 485 -5.79 1.78 -41.47
N GLY A 486 -5.32 0.58 -41.84
CA GLY A 486 -5.37 0.12 -43.22
C GLY A 486 -4.35 0.78 -44.16
N ALA A 487 -3.49 1.68 -43.65
CA ALA A 487 -2.44 2.28 -44.45
C ALA A 487 -1.47 1.23 -45.00
N THR A 488 -0.87 1.57 -46.13
CA THR A 488 0.15 0.78 -46.79
C THR A 488 1.52 1.39 -46.47
N LEU A 489 2.40 0.59 -45.89
CA LEU A 489 3.71 1.01 -45.40
C LEU A 489 4.80 0.36 -46.26
N THR A 490 5.77 1.15 -46.73
CA THR A 490 6.98 0.63 -47.37
C THR A 490 8.07 0.53 -46.32
N VAL A 491 8.43 -0.69 -45.94
CA VAL A 491 9.39 -0.97 -44.86
C VAL A 491 10.40 -2.04 -45.27
N ALA A 492 11.66 -1.89 -44.83
CA ALA A 492 12.69 -2.91 -44.93
C ALA A 492 12.84 -3.69 -43.61
N GLU A 493 12.41 -3.12 -42.49
CA GLU A 493 12.54 -3.69 -41.15
C GLU A 493 11.17 -3.69 -40.43
N ILE A 494 10.85 -4.80 -39.76
CA ILE A 494 9.66 -4.93 -38.92
C ILE A 494 10.10 -5.48 -37.56
N ASP A 495 9.89 -4.69 -36.52
CA ASP A 495 10.17 -5.06 -35.14
C ASP A 495 8.87 -5.40 -34.41
N GLU A 496 8.71 -6.67 -34.02
CA GLU A 496 7.57 -7.10 -33.22
C GLU A 496 7.96 -7.24 -31.76
N THR A 497 7.26 -6.49 -30.88
CA THR A 497 7.55 -6.44 -29.44
C THR A 497 6.46 -7.12 -28.61
N GLY A 498 6.82 -7.67 -27.46
CA GLY A 498 5.88 -8.52 -26.72
C GLY A 498 6.24 -8.88 -25.28
N TYR A 499 5.21 -9.35 -24.54
CA TYR A 499 5.37 -10.18 -23.34
C TYR A 499 5.15 -11.66 -23.67
N ALA A 500 5.71 -12.55 -22.87
CA ALA A 500 5.32 -13.96 -22.87
C ALA A 500 3.89 -14.14 -22.32
N PRO A 501 3.13 -15.18 -22.74
CA PRO A 501 3.50 -16.20 -23.71
C PRO A 501 3.29 -15.76 -25.17
N LEU A 502 4.17 -16.21 -26.05
CA LEU A 502 4.11 -15.91 -27.49
C LEU A 502 3.02 -16.75 -28.21
N ARG A 503 2.52 -16.25 -29.33
CA ARG A 503 1.65 -17.00 -30.24
C ARG A 503 2.44 -18.10 -30.96
N ARG A 504 1.75 -19.15 -31.39
CA ARG A 504 2.34 -20.20 -32.25
C ARG A 504 2.88 -19.66 -33.58
N SER A 505 2.38 -18.51 -34.05
CA SER A 505 2.88 -17.83 -35.25
C SER A 505 4.19 -17.09 -35.03
N ALA A 506 4.63 -16.89 -33.78
CA ALA A 506 5.83 -16.11 -33.48
C ALA A 506 7.06 -16.69 -34.21
N GLY A 507 7.78 -15.82 -34.92
CA GLY A 507 8.94 -16.19 -35.72
C GLY A 507 8.64 -16.61 -37.17
N ARG A 508 7.37 -16.74 -37.57
CA ARG A 508 7.00 -16.76 -38.99
C ARG A 508 7.13 -15.34 -39.55
N ALA A 509 7.43 -15.20 -40.84
CA ALA A 509 7.54 -13.87 -41.44
C ALA A 509 6.19 -13.14 -41.46
N PRO A 510 6.14 -11.83 -41.14
CA PRO A 510 4.89 -11.05 -41.16
C PRO A 510 4.35 -10.81 -42.57
N ALA A 511 5.23 -10.80 -43.58
CA ALA A 511 4.90 -10.69 -44.99
C ALA A 511 5.92 -11.45 -45.86
N PRO A 512 5.58 -11.82 -47.10
CA PRO A 512 6.52 -12.42 -48.04
C PRO A 512 7.76 -11.53 -48.26
N GLY A 513 8.93 -12.15 -48.33
CA GLY A 513 10.20 -11.47 -48.55
C GLY A 513 10.86 -10.92 -47.28
N PHE A 514 10.25 -11.08 -46.10
CA PHE A 514 10.91 -10.87 -44.82
C PHE A 514 11.42 -12.18 -44.25
N SER A 515 12.59 -12.14 -43.61
CA SER A 515 13.13 -13.22 -42.80
C SER A 515 13.38 -12.72 -41.39
N LEU A 516 13.22 -13.60 -40.42
CA LEU A 516 13.57 -13.31 -39.03
C LEU A 516 15.10 -13.24 -38.93
N THR A 517 15.62 -12.11 -38.47
CA THR A 517 17.06 -11.88 -38.29
C THR A 517 17.48 -11.87 -36.83
N GLU A 518 16.58 -11.51 -35.92
CA GLU A 518 16.90 -11.39 -34.51
C GLU A 518 15.76 -11.84 -33.60
N ARG A 519 16.11 -12.50 -32.50
CA ARG A 519 15.23 -12.73 -31.34
C ARG A 519 15.99 -12.29 -30.10
N ARG A 520 15.42 -11.37 -29.33
CA ARG A 520 16.05 -10.87 -28.10
C ARG A 520 15.04 -10.85 -26.96
N SER A 521 15.46 -11.31 -25.79
CA SER A 521 14.73 -11.09 -24.54
C SER A 521 15.40 -9.94 -23.78
N ILE A 522 14.59 -9.04 -23.24
CA ILE A 522 14.99 -7.76 -22.66
C ILE A 522 14.25 -7.61 -21.34
N ASP A 523 14.69 -8.36 -20.33
CA ASP A 523 14.21 -8.30 -18.94
C ASP A 523 12.68 -8.18 -18.83
N GLY A 524 11.99 -9.26 -19.21
CA GLY A 524 10.53 -9.32 -19.23
C GLY A 524 9.89 -8.95 -20.56
N LEU A 525 10.57 -8.20 -21.44
CA LEU A 525 10.11 -7.93 -22.80
C LEU A 525 10.82 -8.82 -23.84
N ILE A 526 10.21 -8.93 -25.01
CA ILE A 526 10.68 -9.75 -26.12
C ILE A 526 10.62 -8.92 -27.41
N LEU A 527 11.65 -9.04 -28.24
CA LEU A 527 11.76 -8.45 -29.58
C LEU A 527 12.01 -9.53 -30.63
N TYR A 528 11.26 -9.49 -31.72
CA TYR A 528 11.51 -10.24 -32.95
C TYR A 528 11.73 -9.25 -34.09
N ARG A 529 12.91 -9.29 -34.71
CA ARG A 529 13.25 -8.42 -35.84
C ARG A 529 13.18 -9.19 -37.14
N PHE A 530 12.42 -8.66 -38.08
CA PHE A 530 12.29 -9.18 -39.42
C PHE A 530 12.88 -8.18 -40.41
N HIS A 531 13.67 -8.66 -41.34
CA HIS A 531 14.34 -7.83 -42.34
C HIS A 531 14.03 -8.32 -43.76
N SER A 532 13.93 -7.38 -44.70
CA SER A 532 13.90 -7.66 -46.13
C SER A 532 15.05 -6.97 -46.83
N VAL A 533 15.71 -7.68 -47.75
CA VAL A 533 16.86 -7.16 -48.53
C VAL A 533 16.52 -5.89 -49.32
N ARG A 534 15.25 -5.75 -49.72
CA ARG A 534 14.72 -4.54 -50.37
C ARG A 534 13.46 -4.11 -49.64
N PRO A 535 13.18 -2.80 -49.51
CA PRO A 535 11.93 -2.33 -48.93
C PRO A 535 10.71 -2.97 -49.58
N ARG A 536 9.76 -3.41 -48.75
CA ARG A 536 8.53 -4.08 -49.18
C ARG A 536 7.32 -3.33 -48.69
N THR A 537 6.28 -3.40 -49.50
CA THR A 537 4.98 -2.83 -49.19
C THR A 537 4.17 -3.80 -48.34
N VAL A 538 3.81 -3.38 -47.13
CA VAL A 538 3.03 -4.17 -46.16
C VAL A 538 1.90 -3.31 -45.62
N SER A 539 0.69 -3.87 -45.52
CA SER A 539 -0.43 -3.16 -44.92
C SER A 539 -0.37 -3.19 -43.40
N GLU A 540 -0.77 -2.09 -42.77
CA GLU A 540 -0.91 -1.95 -41.32
C GLU A 540 -1.80 -3.06 -40.75
N SER A 541 -2.89 -3.39 -41.44
CA SER A 541 -3.81 -4.46 -41.02
C SER A 541 -3.16 -5.84 -41.00
N ARG A 542 -2.18 -6.11 -41.87
CA ARG A 542 -1.43 -7.36 -41.87
C ARG A 542 -0.50 -7.42 -40.66
N LEU A 543 0.25 -6.35 -40.40
CA LEU A 543 1.15 -6.27 -39.25
C LEU A 543 0.38 -6.47 -37.94
N ARG A 544 -0.74 -5.76 -37.76
CA ARG A 544 -1.60 -5.88 -36.57
C ARG A 544 -2.15 -7.30 -36.36
N ARG A 545 -2.35 -8.09 -37.42
CA ARG A 545 -2.86 -9.48 -37.33
C ARG A 545 -1.78 -10.51 -37.03
N HIS A 546 -0.55 -10.29 -37.50
CA HIS A 546 0.52 -11.29 -37.44
C HIS A 546 1.07 -11.48 -36.02
N VAL A 547 1.35 -10.36 -35.38
CA VAL A 547 2.03 -10.13 -34.08
C VAL A 547 2.35 -11.34 -33.20
N ILE A 548 3.56 -11.35 -32.67
CA ILE A 548 4.07 -12.41 -31.79
C ILE A 548 3.31 -12.61 -30.47
N THR A 549 2.47 -11.67 -30.02
CA THR A 549 1.70 -11.76 -28.77
C THR A 549 0.20 -11.82 -28.99
N ARG A 550 -0.58 -12.20 -27.97
CA ARG A 550 -2.03 -12.44 -28.08
C ARG A 550 -2.89 -11.18 -28.26
N ALA A 551 -2.29 -10.00 -28.44
CA ALA A 551 -2.98 -8.71 -28.35
C ALA A 551 -3.33 -8.04 -29.68
N ARG A 552 -3.97 -6.86 -29.62
CA ARG A 552 -4.23 -5.96 -30.74
C ARG A 552 -3.25 -4.77 -30.72
N PRO A 553 -2.00 -4.96 -31.13
CA PRO A 553 -0.97 -3.95 -30.95
C PRO A 553 -1.14 -2.80 -31.92
N GLU A 554 -0.52 -1.69 -31.58
CA GLU A 554 -0.38 -0.53 -32.45
C GLU A 554 0.79 -0.75 -33.39
N VAL A 555 0.73 -0.11 -34.56
CA VAL A 555 1.80 -0.18 -35.56
C VAL A 555 2.43 1.20 -35.60
N LEU A 556 3.60 1.33 -35.00
CA LEU A 556 4.32 2.57 -34.89
C LEU A 556 5.30 2.72 -36.05
N ILE A 557 5.34 3.92 -36.60
CA ILE A 557 6.31 4.35 -37.60
C ILE A 557 7.01 5.61 -37.11
N ALA A 558 8.22 5.87 -37.60
CA ALA A 558 8.89 7.14 -37.32
C ALA A 558 8.01 8.29 -37.83
N ALA A 559 7.79 9.31 -37.00
CA ALA A 559 7.29 10.59 -37.48
C ALA A 559 8.35 11.16 -38.41
N ARG A 560 8.00 11.46 -39.67
CA ARG A 560 8.87 12.28 -40.52
C ARG A 560 9.05 13.61 -39.80
N ALA A 561 10.29 14.12 -39.75
CA ALA A 561 10.54 15.49 -39.33
C ALA A 561 9.63 16.41 -40.16
N ALA A 562 8.85 17.24 -39.47
CA ALA A 562 7.93 18.18 -40.10
C ALA A 562 8.70 19.28 -40.82
#